data_AF-A0A961ET54-F1
#
_entry.id   AF-A0A961ET54-F1
#
_cell.length_a   1.000
_cell.length_b   1.000
_cell.length_c   1.000
_cell.angle_alpha   90.00
_cell.angle_beta   90.00
_cell.angle_gamma   90.00
#
_symmetry.space_group_name_H-M   'P 1'
#
loop_
_entity.id
_entity.type
_entity.pdbx_description
1 polymer ?
#
loop_
_entity_poly.entity_id
_entity_poly.type
_entity_poly.pdbx_seq_one_letter_code
_entity_poly.pdbx_strand_id
1 'polypeptide(L)'
;QASFRYYPVDISSGVMSPLQDNLADLDLDFHGIVGDYEAGLRYLQGREERHVVLFLGSSIGNFSVAESLDFLRMLRMSLNEGDLFLIGFDMVKDPSVLIPAYSDRQGVTAQFNLNLLHRMNRELGADIDVGQFFHHAAFNPRTHAMESYLIAHQPVEFCLKDPFSRVEVTVSMDAFDCIQTETSQKYTHSDLEFLCRGAGFRSLKTFTDAQNYFYDCLWIADAPQIP
;
A
#
# COMPACT_ATOMS: atom_id res chain seq x y z
N GLN A 1 -16.32 27.65 -5.00
CA GLN A 1 -15.64 26.53 -4.33
C GLN A 1 -16.69 25.62 -3.73
N ALA A 2 -16.50 24.31 -3.78
CA ALA A 2 -17.31 23.41 -2.97
C ALA A 2 -16.83 23.52 -1.52
N SER A 3 -17.75 23.57 -0.55
CA SER A 3 -17.41 23.42 0.86
C SER A 3 -17.21 21.94 1.14
N PHE A 4 -16.05 21.55 1.64
CA PHE A 4 -15.75 20.16 1.99
C PHE A 4 -14.90 20.07 3.25
N ARG A 5 -14.96 18.90 3.88
CA ARG A 5 -14.09 18.55 5.01
C ARG A 5 -13.03 17.58 4.52
N TYR A 6 -11.81 17.72 5.02
CA TYR A 6 -10.69 16.87 4.63
C TYR A 6 -10.24 15.98 5.79
N TYR A 7 -10.21 14.68 5.51
CA TYR A 7 -9.90 13.63 6.49
C TYR A 7 -8.70 12.82 6.00
N PRO A 8 -7.47 13.28 6.22
CA PRO A 8 -6.29 12.46 5.95
C PRO A 8 -6.20 11.33 6.97
N VAL A 9 -5.83 10.14 6.51
CA VAL A 9 -5.64 8.95 7.33
C VAL A 9 -4.20 8.48 7.16
N ASP A 10 -3.46 8.33 8.26
CA ASP A 10 -2.10 7.77 8.24
C ASP A 10 -1.81 7.10 9.58
N ILE A 11 -1.02 6.02 9.55
CA ILE A 11 -0.57 5.33 10.77
C ILE A 11 0.43 6.16 11.56
N SER A 12 1.11 7.10 10.90
CA SER A 12 2.13 7.96 11.50
C SER A 12 1.50 9.23 12.06
N SER A 13 1.46 9.35 13.38
CA SER A 13 1.09 10.62 14.03
C SER A 13 2.02 11.77 13.65
N GLY A 14 3.28 11.47 13.34
CA GLY A 14 4.32 12.45 13.01
C GLY A 14 4.08 13.19 11.70
N VAL A 15 3.26 12.68 10.78
CA VAL A 15 2.97 13.35 9.50
C VAL A 15 1.76 14.28 9.56
N MET A 16 0.90 14.14 10.57
CA MET A 16 -0.36 14.89 10.66
C MET A 16 -0.16 16.39 10.90
N SER A 17 0.68 16.76 11.87
CA SER A 17 0.94 18.17 12.18
C SER A 17 1.63 18.89 11.00
N PRO A 18 2.71 18.35 10.40
CA PRO A 18 3.31 18.97 9.22
C PRO A 18 2.34 19.09 8.04
N LEU A 19 1.44 18.10 7.84
CA LEU A 19 0.42 18.17 6.80
C LEU A 19 -0.56 19.32 7.05
N GLN A 20 -1.03 19.48 8.29
CA GLN A 20 -1.92 20.58 8.65
C GLN A 20 -1.25 21.94 8.42
N ASP A 21 0.02 22.08 8.82
CA ASP A 21 0.79 23.31 8.61
C ASP A 21 0.96 23.64 7.12
N ASN A 22 1.22 22.63 6.28
CA ASN A 22 1.36 22.81 4.83
C ASN A 22 0.04 23.19 4.13
N LEU A 23 -1.11 22.97 4.78
CA LEU A 23 -2.43 23.30 4.25
C LEU A 23 -3.05 24.53 4.93
N ALA A 24 -2.32 25.22 5.81
CA ALA A 24 -2.85 26.32 6.62
C ALA A 24 -3.36 27.52 5.81
N ASP A 25 -2.82 27.73 4.60
CA ASP A 25 -3.26 28.79 3.68
C ASP A 25 -4.57 28.45 2.95
N LEU A 26 -5.05 27.21 3.07
CA LEU A 26 -6.34 26.79 2.54
C LEU A 26 -7.40 26.93 3.65
N ASP A 27 -8.52 27.59 3.34
CA ASP A 27 -9.70 27.61 4.20
C ASP A 27 -10.38 26.23 4.16
N LEU A 28 -9.86 25.30 4.97
CA LEU A 28 -10.17 23.88 4.94
C LEU A 28 -10.52 23.35 6.34
N ASP A 29 -11.68 22.68 6.46
CA ASP A 29 -12.07 21.96 7.67
C ASP A 29 -11.28 20.63 7.77
N PHE A 30 -10.13 20.68 8.43
CA PHE A 30 -9.15 19.58 8.53
C PHE A 30 -9.35 18.71 9.77
N HIS A 31 -9.41 17.39 9.58
CA HIS A 31 -9.59 16.39 10.64
C HIS A 31 -8.69 15.18 10.41
N GLY A 32 -7.48 15.20 10.96
CA GLY A 32 -6.52 14.09 10.82
C GLY A 32 -6.92 12.86 11.63
N ILE A 33 -6.84 11.69 11.00
CA ILE A 33 -7.10 10.38 11.61
C ILE A 33 -5.77 9.62 11.69
N VAL A 34 -5.26 9.43 12.91
CA VAL A 34 -4.08 8.59 13.14
C VAL A 34 -4.53 7.15 13.32
N GLY A 35 -4.25 6.31 12.33
CA GLY A 35 -4.67 4.92 12.33
C GLY A 35 -4.45 4.25 10.98
N ASP A 36 -4.80 2.96 10.93
CA ASP A 36 -4.81 2.19 9.70
C ASP A 36 -6.03 2.52 8.82
N TYR A 37 -6.15 1.83 7.70
CA TYR A 37 -7.28 2.01 6.79
C TYR A 37 -8.62 1.66 7.45
N GLU A 38 -8.68 0.68 8.35
CA GLU A 38 -9.92 0.32 9.05
C GLU A 38 -10.40 1.44 9.97
N ALA A 39 -9.49 2.14 10.64
CA ALA A 39 -9.82 3.35 11.40
C ALA A 39 -10.42 4.44 10.51
N GLY A 40 -9.85 4.65 9.32
CA GLY A 40 -10.39 5.58 8.32
C GLY A 40 -11.77 5.17 7.81
N LEU A 41 -11.98 3.89 7.48
CA LEU A 41 -13.27 3.40 6.97
C LEU A 41 -14.38 3.48 8.02
N ARG A 42 -14.07 3.20 9.29
CA ARG A 42 -15.03 3.39 10.40
C ARG A 42 -15.51 4.84 10.52
N TYR A 43 -14.69 5.81 10.13
CA TYR A 43 -15.08 7.21 10.14
C TYR A 43 -16.13 7.55 9.07
N LEU A 44 -16.16 6.82 7.96
CA LEU A 44 -17.14 7.01 6.88
C LEU A 44 -18.52 6.44 7.23
N GLN A 45 -18.57 5.42 8.07
CA GLN A 45 -19.82 4.70 8.36
C GLN A 45 -20.86 5.57 9.09
N GLY A 46 -22.10 5.51 8.60
CA GLY A 46 -23.27 6.13 9.26
C GLY A 46 -23.36 7.65 9.09
N ARG A 47 -22.56 8.23 8.19
CA ARG A 47 -22.61 9.64 7.85
C ARG A 47 -23.50 9.88 6.63
N GLU A 48 -24.26 10.97 6.64
CA GLU A 48 -25.17 11.31 5.52
C GLU A 48 -24.49 12.15 4.42
N GLU A 49 -23.30 12.70 4.71
CA GLU A 49 -22.58 13.51 3.74
C GLU A 49 -22.03 12.67 2.58
N ARG A 50 -21.97 13.24 1.38
CA ARG A 50 -21.34 12.58 0.25
C ARG A 50 -19.82 12.52 0.44
N HIS A 51 -19.26 11.34 0.29
CA HIS A 51 -17.83 11.10 0.42
C HIS A 51 -17.14 11.02 -0.95
N VAL A 52 -15.91 11.52 -0.98
CA VAL A 52 -14.95 11.30 -2.06
C VAL A 52 -13.70 10.71 -1.43
N VAL A 53 -13.52 9.40 -1.55
CA VAL A 53 -12.36 8.70 -1.00
C VAL A 53 -11.23 8.71 -2.03
N LEU A 54 -10.02 9.05 -1.60
CA LEU A 54 -8.82 9.07 -2.42
C LEU A 54 -7.86 7.99 -1.93
N PHE A 55 -7.54 7.01 -2.77
CA PHE A 55 -6.57 5.97 -2.49
C PHE A 55 -5.54 5.88 -3.62
N LEU A 56 -4.54 6.75 -3.52
CA LEU A 56 -3.64 7.09 -4.63
C LEU A 56 -2.27 6.42 -4.49
N GLY A 57 -1.41 6.60 -5.50
CA GLY A 57 -0.02 6.12 -5.48
C GLY A 57 0.14 4.61 -5.70
N SER A 58 -0.93 3.90 -6.05
CA SER A 58 -0.95 2.43 -6.21
C SER A 58 -0.58 1.66 -4.93
N SER A 59 -0.86 2.23 -3.75
CA SER A 59 -0.73 1.53 -2.46
C SER A 59 -1.62 0.28 -2.36
N ILE A 60 -2.67 0.19 -3.17
CA ILE A 60 -3.45 -1.05 -3.36
C ILE A 60 -2.58 -2.22 -3.83
N GLY A 61 -1.49 -1.92 -4.54
CA GLY A 61 -0.54 -2.90 -5.04
C GLY A 61 0.23 -3.63 -3.95
N ASN A 62 0.19 -3.16 -2.70
CA ASN A 62 0.78 -3.86 -1.56
C ASN A 62 0.00 -5.12 -1.15
N PHE A 63 -1.17 -5.32 -1.75
CA PHE A 63 -1.97 -6.52 -1.63
C PHE A 63 -1.88 -7.36 -2.91
N SER A 64 -2.06 -8.68 -2.79
CA SER A 64 -2.39 -9.50 -3.95
C SER A 64 -3.73 -9.05 -4.57
N VAL A 65 -4.03 -9.49 -5.79
CA VAL A 65 -5.32 -9.17 -6.45
C VAL A 65 -6.52 -9.63 -5.62
N ALA A 66 -6.43 -10.78 -4.95
CA ALA A 66 -7.49 -11.30 -4.09
C ALA A 66 -7.69 -10.45 -2.83
N GLU A 67 -6.61 -10.14 -2.12
CA GLU A 67 -6.66 -9.26 -0.94
C GLU A 67 -7.10 -7.84 -1.30
N SER A 68 -6.69 -7.33 -2.46
CA SER A 68 -7.17 -6.05 -3.00
C SER A 68 -8.69 -6.05 -3.14
N LEU A 69 -9.26 -7.12 -3.69
CA LEU A 69 -10.71 -7.25 -3.85
C LEU A 69 -11.44 -7.25 -2.51
N ASP A 70 -10.92 -7.95 -1.51
CA ASP A 70 -11.54 -8.02 -0.18
C ASP A 70 -11.46 -6.68 0.54
N PHE A 71 -10.32 -5.98 0.46
CA PHE A 71 -10.18 -4.61 0.95
C PHE A 71 -11.19 -3.66 0.28
N LEU A 72 -11.30 -3.72 -1.05
CA LEU A 72 -12.22 -2.87 -1.80
C LEU A 72 -13.69 -3.16 -1.47
N ARG A 73 -14.06 -4.41 -1.17
CA ARG A 73 -15.40 -4.76 -0.67
C ARG A 73 -15.67 -4.16 0.70
N MET A 74 -14.71 -4.25 1.62
CA MET A 74 -14.83 -3.62 2.94
C MET A 74 -14.99 -2.09 2.81
N LEU A 75 -14.22 -1.47 1.91
CA LEU A 75 -14.36 -0.05 1.60
C LEU A 75 -15.75 0.26 1.04
N ARG A 76 -16.23 -0.52 0.06
CA ARG A 76 -17.57 -0.37 -0.52
C ARG A 76 -18.68 -0.43 0.53
N MET A 77 -18.55 -1.32 1.52
CA MET A 77 -19.52 -1.46 2.62
C MET A 77 -19.54 -0.27 3.57
N SER A 78 -18.49 0.54 3.58
CA SER A 78 -18.38 1.74 4.41
C SER A 78 -18.82 3.02 3.67
N LEU A 79 -19.21 2.91 2.41
CA LEU A 79 -19.67 4.01 1.56
C LEU A 79 -21.18 3.98 1.33
N ASN A 80 -21.77 5.17 1.22
CA ASN A 80 -23.15 5.36 0.82
C ASN A 80 -23.33 5.20 -0.68
N GLU A 81 -24.57 5.02 -1.11
CA GLU A 81 -24.89 5.03 -2.54
C GLU A 81 -24.55 6.39 -3.17
N GLY A 82 -23.83 6.36 -4.30
CA GLY A 82 -23.42 7.56 -5.02
C GLY A 82 -22.13 8.23 -4.52
N ASP A 83 -21.51 7.71 -3.46
CA ASP A 83 -20.17 8.12 -3.04
C ASP A 83 -19.13 7.80 -4.12
N LEU A 84 -18.07 8.60 -4.15
CA LEU A 84 -17.02 8.50 -5.16
C LEU A 84 -15.74 7.93 -4.56
N PHE A 85 -15.05 7.13 -5.36
CA PHE A 85 -13.77 6.56 -5.01
C PHE A 85 -12.78 6.78 -6.15
N LEU A 86 -11.72 7.53 -5.90
CA LEU A 86 -10.61 7.71 -6.83
C LEU A 86 -9.44 6.85 -6.38
N ILE A 87 -9.09 5.87 -7.19
CA ILE A 87 -8.03 4.90 -6.91
C ILE A 87 -6.98 4.89 -8.00
N GLY A 88 -5.71 4.89 -7.59
CA GLY A 88 -4.56 4.81 -8.49
C GLY A 88 -4.06 3.37 -8.66
N PHE A 89 -3.75 2.97 -9.89
CA PHE A 89 -3.18 1.67 -10.24
C PHE A 89 -1.91 1.84 -11.07
N ASP A 90 -0.84 1.18 -10.65
CA ASP A 90 0.37 1.04 -11.46
C ASP A 90 0.22 -0.16 -12.40
N MET A 91 0.34 0.08 -13.71
CA MET A 91 0.00 -0.92 -14.73
C MET A 91 1.16 -1.86 -15.03
N VAL A 92 0.84 -3.04 -15.54
CA VAL A 92 1.83 -3.93 -16.15
C VAL A 92 2.51 -3.21 -17.31
N LYS A 93 3.84 -3.23 -17.30
CA LYS A 93 4.70 -2.64 -18.33
C LYS A 93 5.93 -3.52 -18.50
N ASP A 94 6.82 -3.13 -19.42
CA ASP A 94 8.05 -3.88 -19.66
C ASP A 94 8.87 -4.03 -18.35
N PRO A 95 9.31 -5.25 -17.99
CA PRO A 95 10.11 -5.46 -16.78
C PRO A 95 11.39 -4.63 -16.72
N SER A 96 11.97 -4.26 -17.88
CA SER A 96 13.14 -3.38 -17.95
C SER A 96 12.86 -1.95 -17.47
N VAL A 97 11.58 -1.54 -17.42
CA VAL A 97 11.13 -0.28 -16.82
C VAL A 97 10.78 -0.48 -15.34
N LEU A 98 10.16 -1.60 -14.98
CA LEU A 98 9.74 -1.89 -13.60
C LEU A 98 10.92 -2.14 -12.66
N ILE A 99 11.81 -3.07 -13.01
CA ILE A 99 12.86 -3.56 -12.11
C ILE A 99 13.76 -2.41 -11.61
N PRO A 100 14.23 -1.46 -12.45
CA PRO A 100 15.06 -0.36 -11.98
C PRO A 100 14.39 0.56 -10.95
N ALA A 101 13.05 0.62 -10.90
CA ALA A 101 12.34 1.40 -9.88
C ALA A 101 12.40 0.75 -8.49
N TYR A 102 12.63 -0.56 -8.43
CA TYR A 102 12.73 -1.34 -7.18
C TYR A 102 14.16 -1.81 -6.86
N SER A 103 15.07 -1.62 -7.81
CA SER A 103 16.50 -1.94 -7.69
C SER A 103 17.31 -0.79 -8.28
N ASP A 104 17.18 0.38 -7.63
CA ASP A 104 17.82 1.59 -8.08
C ASP A 104 19.34 1.51 -7.85
N ARG A 105 20.12 2.08 -8.79
CA ARG A 105 21.59 2.06 -8.70
C ARG A 105 22.15 2.87 -7.54
N GLN A 106 21.36 3.77 -6.95
CA GLN A 106 21.78 4.60 -5.82
C GLN A 106 21.62 3.85 -4.49
N GLY A 107 20.97 2.68 -4.49
CA GLY A 107 20.77 1.84 -3.32
C GLY A 107 19.70 2.36 -2.36
N VAL A 108 18.87 3.30 -2.78
CA VAL A 108 17.85 3.92 -1.92
C VAL A 108 16.78 2.89 -1.52
N THR A 109 16.27 2.12 -2.47
CA THR A 109 15.26 1.06 -2.24
C THR A 109 15.85 -0.09 -1.41
N ALA A 110 17.13 -0.40 -1.62
CA ALA A 110 17.83 -1.40 -0.80
C ALA A 110 17.97 -0.94 0.66
N GLN A 111 18.36 0.31 0.89
CA GLN A 111 18.47 0.89 2.23
C GLN A 111 17.11 0.96 2.93
N PHE A 112 16.04 1.26 2.17
CA PHE A 112 14.67 1.23 2.67
C PHE A 112 14.26 -0.17 3.16
N ASN A 113 14.53 -1.22 2.37
CA ASN A 113 14.20 -2.59 2.76
C ASN A 113 15.05 -3.08 3.95
N LEU A 114 16.37 -2.85 3.92
CA LEU A 114 17.27 -3.22 5.03
C LEU A 114 16.94 -2.51 6.35
N ASN A 115 16.29 -1.34 6.29
CA ASN A 115 15.81 -0.66 7.48
C ASN A 115 14.83 -1.52 8.29
N LEU A 116 14.12 -2.48 7.69
CA LEU A 116 13.26 -3.41 8.44
C LEU A 116 14.08 -4.19 9.49
N LEU A 117 15.26 -4.69 9.14
CA LEU A 117 16.13 -5.42 10.06
C LEU A 117 16.66 -4.50 11.18
N HIS A 118 17.02 -3.26 10.84
CA HIS A 118 17.39 -2.25 11.85
C HIS A 118 16.24 -1.94 12.81
N ARG A 119 15.00 -1.88 12.32
CA ARG A 119 13.82 -1.71 13.16
C ARG A 119 13.58 -2.92 14.05
N MET A 120 13.73 -4.14 13.53
CA MET A 120 13.62 -5.37 14.33
C MET A 120 14.64 -5.38 15.47
N ASN A 121 15.89 -4.99 15.23
CA ASN A 121 16.90 -4.86 16.29
C ASN A 121 16.48 -3.84 17.36
N ARG A 122 15.93 -2.69 16.95
CA ARG A 122 15.55 -1.61 17.87
C ARG A 122 14.26 -1.89 18.64
N GLU A 123 13.24 -2.43 17.97
CA GLU A 123 11.86 -2.51 18.46
C GLU A 123 11.53 -3.89 19.03
N LEU A 124 12.15 -4.96 18.49
CA LEU A 124 11.93 -6.34 18.90
C LEU A 124 13.17 -6.95 19.59
N GLY A 125 14.13 -6.12 19.99
CA GLY A 125 15.34 -6.56 20.70
C GLY A 125 16.18 -7.58 19.95
N ALA A 126 16.11 -7.57 18.62
CA ALA A 126 16.82 -8.52 17.80
C ALA A 126 18.34 -8.23 17.73
N ASP A 127 19.14 -9.24 17.40
CA ASP A 127 20.59 -9.14 17.24
C ASP A 127 21.07 -9.44 15.81
N ILE A 128 20.26 -9.04 14.82
CA ILE A 128 20.53 -9.27 13.40
C ILE A 128 21.75 -8.46 12.95
N ASP A 129 22.76 -9.12 12.39
CA ASP A 129 23.81 -8.47 11.62
C ASP A 129 23.27 -8.12 10.21
N VAL A 130 22.80 -6.88 10.06
CA VAL A 130 22.21 -6.39 8.80
C VAL A 130 23.17 -6.47 7.62
N GLY A 131 24.48 -6.40 7.87
CA GLY A 131 25.50 -6.59 6.83
C GLY A 131 25.48 -8.00 6.21
N GLN A 132 24.75 -8.93 6.83
CA GLN A 132 24.60 -10.29 6.32
C GLN A 132 23.49 -10.47 5.30
N PHE A 133 22.73 -9.42 5.03
CA PHE A 133 21.63 -9.45 4.09
C PHE A 133 21.88 -8.52 2.91
N PHE A 134 21.37 -8.90 1.74
CA PHE A 134 21.31 -8.02 0.57
C PHE A 134 19.87 -7.95 0.04
N HIS A 135 19.54 -6.79 -0.51
CA HIS A 135 18.25 -6.55 -1.17
C HIS A 135 18.24 -7.20 -2.55
N HIS A 136 17.14 -7.86 -2.89
CA HIS A 136 16.85 -8.37 -4.21
C HIS A 136 15.42 -8.01 -4.60
N ALA A 137 15.24 -7.42 -5.78
CA ALA A 137 13.93 -7.16 -6.34
C ALA A 137 13.73 -8.00 -7.60
N ALA A 138 12.57 -8.64 -7.72
CA ALA A 138 12.21 -9.49 -8.84
C ALA A 138 10.83 -9.12 -9.38
N PHE A 139 10.67 -9.21 -10.71
CA PHE A 139 9.34 -9.18 -11.32
C PHE A 139 8.84 -10.61 -11.50
N ASN A 140 7.68 -10.92 -10.94
CA ASN A 140 7.02 -12.20 -11.10
C ASN A 140 6.03 -12.13 -12.27
N PRO A 141 6.34 -12.74 -13.44
CA PRO A 141 5.49 -12.62 -14.63
C PRO A 141 4.18 -13.41 -14.53
N ARG A 142 4.01 -14.29 -13.52
CA ARG A 142 2.76 -15.04 -13.33
C ARG A 142 1.74 -14.23 -12.54
N THR A 143 2.20 -13.53 -11.51
CA THR A 143 1.35 -12.69 -10.67
C THR A 143 1.31 -11.25 -11.16
N HIS A 144 2.28 -10.82 -11.97
CA HIS A 144 2.55 -9.42 -12.33
C HIS A 144 2.96 -8.54 -11.13
N ALA A 145 3.58 -9.11 -10.11
CA ALA A 145 4.07 -8.35 -8.96
C ALA A 145 5.57 -8.04 -9.09
N MET A 146 5.95 -6.84 -8.65
CA MET A 146 7.32 -6.60 -8.17
C MET A 146 7.40 -7.11 -6.73
N GLU A 147 8.41 -7.91 -6.43
CA GLU A 147 8.62 -8.51 -5.11
C GLU A 147 9.99 -8.08 -4.59
N SER A 148 10.06 -7.67 -3.33
CA SER A 148 11.30 -7.32 -2.64
C SER A 148 11.65 -8.40 -1.62
N TYR A 149 12.93 -8.75 -1.57
CA TYR A 149 13.48 -9.78 -0.71
C TYR A 149 14.74 -9.29 -0.01
N LEU A 150 14.90 -9.69 1.25
CA LEU A 150 16.18 -9.66 1.95
C LEU A 150 16.76 -11.07 1.99
N ILE A 151 17.93 -11.25 1.37
CA ILE A 151 18.55 -12.56 1.19
C ILE A 151 19.80 -12.64 2.06
N ALA A 152 19.93 -13.72 2.84
CA ALA A 152 21.13 -14.01 3.62
C ALA A 152 22.26 -14.44 2.69
N HIS A 153 23.43 -13.81 2.74
CA HIS A 153 24.55 -14.19 1.86
C HIS A 153 25.32 -15.44 2.32
N GLN A 154 25.12 -15.85 3.57
CA GLN A 154 25.71 -17.01 4.24
C GLN A 154 24.71 -17.54 5.28
N PRO A 155 24.93 -18.71 5.91
CA PRO A 155 24.06 -19.15 6.99
C PRO A 155 24.11 -18.15 8.15
N VAL A 156 22.94 -17.78 8.66
CA VAL A 156 22.80 -16.81 9.76
C VAL A 156 21.92 -17.37 10.86
N GLU A 157 22.17 -16.95 12.08
CA GLU A 157 21.31 -17.19 13.22
C GLU A 157 21.18 -15.90 14.01
N PHE A 158 19.96 -15.54 14.36
CA PHE A 158 19.67 -14.37 15.19
C PHE A 158 18.49 -14.67 16.10
N CYS A 159 18.42 -13.94 17.20
CA CYS A 159 17.40 -14.05 18.21
C CYS A 159 16.47 -12.83 18.16
N LEU A 160 15.17 -13.07 18.23
CA LEU A 160 14.13 -12.07 18.44
C LEU A 160 13.71 -12.10 19.92
N LYS A 161 13.78 -10.96 20.60
CA LYS A 161 13.44 -10.80 22.01
C LYS A 161 12.33 -9.78 22.14
N ASP A 162 11.13 -10.18 21.75
CA ASP A 162 9.99 -9.27 21.75
C ASP A 162 9.73 -8.75 23.18
N PRO A 163 9.93 -7.44 23.42
CA PRO A 163 9.79 -6.87 24.76
C PRO A 163 8.35 -6.92 25.28
N PHE A 164 7.35 -7.11 24.40
CA PHE A 164 5.94 -7.15 24.76
C PHE A 164 5.47 -8.55 25.14
N SER A 165 5.81 -9.57 24.36
CA SER A 165 5.37 -10.94 24.61
C SER A 165 6.27 -11.74 25.55
N ARG A 166 7.52 -11.30 25.79
CA ARG A 166 8.58 -12.06 26.49
C ARG A 166 8.90 -13.41 25.83
N VAL A 167 8.51 -13.57 24.57
CA VAL A 167 8.88 -14.74 23.76
C VAL A 167 10.25 -14.48 23.17
N GLU A 168 11.12 -15.47 23.29
CA GLU A 168 12.42 -15.50 22.64
C GLU A 168 12.35 -16.51 21.49
N VAL A 169 12.66 -16.07 20.28
CA VAL A 169 12.65 -16.92 19.08
C VAL A 169 14.02 -16.85 18.43
N THR A 170 14.71 -17.99 18.37
CA THR A 170 15.88 -18.14 17.52
C THR A 170 15.43 -18.47 16.10
N VAL A 171 15.91 -17.68 15.14
CA VAL A 171 15.71 -17.89 13.72
C VAL A 171 17.04 -18.28 13.11
N SER A 172 17.08 -19.44 12.46
CA SER A 172 18.23 -19.90 11.69
C SER A 172 17.83 -19.92 10.21
N MET A 173 18.68 -19.38 9.35
CA MET A 173 18.50 -19.33 7.91
C MET A 173 19.76 -19.88 7.23
N ASP A 174 19.57 -20.67 6.18
CA ASP A 174 20.67 -21.15 5.34
C ASP A 174 21.16 -20.04 4.41
N ALA A 175 22.31 -20.28 3.77
CA ALA A 175 22.81 -19.38 2.73
C ALA A 175 21.79 -19.26 1.60
N PHE A 176 21.49 -18.02 1.21
CA PHE A 176 20.53 -17.64 0.18
C PHE A 176 19.05 -17.91 0.51
N ASP A 177 18.74 -18.21 1.76
CA ASP A 177 17.37 -18.07 2.25
C ASP A 177 16.93 -16.59 2.20
N CYS A 178 15.64 -16.38 2.03
CA CYS A 178 15.07 -15.06 1.82
C CYS A 178 13.89 -14.76 2.75
N ILE A 179 13.77 -13.49 3.09
CA ILE A 179 12.58 -12.90 3.73
C ILE A 179 11.93 -12.00 2.67
N GLN A 180 10.72 -12.32 2.26
CA GLN A 180 9.95 -11.41 1.40
C GLN A 180 9.45 -10.23 2.24
N THR A 181 9.78 -9.02 1.81
CA THR A 181 9.48 -7.79 2.56
C THR A 181 8.33 -6.99 1.97
N GLU A 182 8.16 -7.05 0.66
CA GLU A 182 7.18 -6.24 -0.05
C GLU A 182 6.67 -6.97 -1.30
N THR A 183 5.41 -6.72 -1.61
CA THR A 183 4.79 -7.01 -2.89
C THR A 183 4.28 -5.70 -3.45
N SER A 184 4.46 -5.47 -4.75
CA SER A 184 3.86 -4.37 -5.48
C SER A 184 3.25 -4.89 -6.77
N GLN A 185 1.98 -5.27 -6.67
CA GLN A 185 1.16 -5.77 -7.74
C GLN A 185 1.01 -4.72 -8.85
N LYS A 186 1.21 -5.15 -10.10
CA LYS A 186 0.94 -4.37 -11.31
C LYS A 186 -0.30 -4.90 -11.98
N TYR A 187 -1.11 -4.00 -12.53
CA TYR A 187 -2.46 -4.36 -12.95
C TYR A 187 -2.61 -4.33 -14.47
N THR A 188 -3.43 -5.25 -14.97
CA THR A 188 -3.93 -5.25 -16.34
C THR A 188 -5.30 -4.59 -16.39
N HIS A 189 -5.78 -4.24 -17.58
CA HIS A 189 -7.14 -3.73 -17.76
C HIS A 189 -8.22 -4.69 -17.24
N SER A 190 -8.03 -6.00 -17.42
CA SER A 190 -8.93 -7.02 -16.89
C SER A 190 -8.95 -7.04 -15.37
N ASP A 191 -7.82 -6.81 -14.71
CA ASP A 191 -7.77 -6.73 -13.24
C ASP A 191 -8.54 -5.51 -12.74
N LEU A 192 -8.40 -4.35 -13.38
CA LEU A 192 -9.15 -3.14 -13.04
C LEU A 192 -10.67 -3.37 -13.14
N GLU A 193 -11.13 -4.00 -14.23
CA GLU A 193 -12.56 -4.30 -14.40
C GLU A 193 -13.05 -5.32 -13.36
N PHE A 194 -12.27 -6.37 -13.12
CA PHE A 194 -12.55 -7.39 -12.12
C PHE A 194 -12.67 -6.79 -10.71
N LEU A 195 -11.70 -5.97 -10.30
CA LEU A 195 -11.70 -5.32 -9.00
C LEU A 195 -12.86 -4.34 -8.86
N CYS A 196 -13.08 -3.48 -9.86
CA CYS A 196 -14.17 -2.50 -9.85
C CYS A 196 -15.52 -3.18 -9.67
N ARG A 197 -15.87 -4.11 -10.59
CA ARG A 197 -17.18 -4.77 -10.56
C ARG A 197 -17.31 -5.72 -9.38
N GLY A 198 -16.27 -6.51 -9.12
CA GLY A 198 -16.25 -7.52 -8.05
C GLY A 198 -16.35 -6.93 -6.64
N ALA A 199 -15.92 -5.68 -6.46
CA ALA A 199 -16.09 -4.94 -5.22
C ALA A 199 -17.40 -4.16 -5.13
N GLY A 200 -18.26 -4.20 -6.17
CA GLY A 200 -19.56 -3.52 -6.16
C GLY A 200 -19.50 -2.03 -6.53
N PHE A 201 -18.49 -1.64 -7.32
CA PHE A 201 -18.39 -0.30 -7.90
C PHE A 201 -18.70 -0.31 -9.39
N ARG A 202 -19.02 0.89 -9.90
CA ARG A 202 -19.09 1.16 -11.33
C ARG A 202 -18.03 2.18 -11.71
N SER A 203 -17.27 1.91 -12.79
CA SER A 203 -16.29 2.86 -13.30
C SER A 203 -17.00 4.02 -13.99
N LEU A 204 -16.65 5.26 -13.60
CA LEU A 204 -17.16 6.49 -14.23
C LEU A 204 -16.16 7.07 -15.23
N LYS A 205 -14.89 7.13 -14.83
CA LYS A 205 -13.85 7.76 -15.64
C LYS A 205 -12.49 7.20 -15.27
N THR A 206 -11.60 7.17 -16.24
CA THR A 206 -10.20 6.80 -16.07
C THR A 206 -9.33 7.92 -16.61
N PHE A 207 -8.31 8.29 -15.86
CA PHE A 207 -7.26 9.22 -16.24
C PHE A 207 -5.95 8.45 -16.35
N THR A 208 -5.16 8.75 -17.38
CA THR A 208 -3.89 8.05 -17.63
C THR A 208 -2.80 9.06 -17.96
N ASP A 209 -1.56 8.68 -17.68
CA ASP A 209 -0.39 9.37 -18.22
C ASP A 209 -0.22 9.08 -19.72
N ALA A 210 0.67 9.81 -20.39
CA ALA A 210 0.87 9.69 -21.83
C ALA A 210 1.37 8.31 -22.27
N GLN A 211 2.01 7.55 -21.39
CA GLN A 211 2.53 6.21 -21.65
C GLN A 211 1.56 5.10 -21.20
N ASN A 212 0.44 5.44 -20.57
CA ASN A 212 -0.50 4.48 -19.99
C ASN A 212 0.17 3.54 -18.98
N TYR A 213 1.08 4.07 -18.17
CA TYR A 213 1.76 3.34 -17.10
C TYR A 213 1.06 3.45 -15.76
N PHE A 214 0.26 4.49 -15.55
CA PHE A 214 -0.46 4.74 -14.32
C PHE A 214 -1.90 5.19 -14.63
N TYR A 215 -2.84 4.63 -13.88
CA TYR A 215 -4.27 4.82 -14.09
C TYR A 215 -4.92 5.32 -12.81
N ASP A 216 -5.47 6.53 -12.85
CA ASP A 216 -6.38 7.01 -11.80
C ASP A 216 -7.82 6.74 -12.24
N CYS A 217 -8.49 5.82 -11.56
CA CYS A 217 -9.85 5.42 -11.87
C CYS A 217 -10.83 6.03 -10.87
N LEU A 218 -11.76 6.84 -11.38
CA LEU A 218 -12.90 7.35 -10.64
C LEU A 218 -14.05 6.35 -10.73
N TRP A 219 -14.39 5.76 -9.59
CA TRP A 219 -15.47 4.81 -9.41
C TRP A 219 -16.59 5.42 -8.58
N ILE A 220 -17.80 4.89 -8.73
CA ILE A 220 -18.97 5.27 -7.93
C ILE A 220 -19.54 4.04 -7.22
N ALA A 221 -19.92 4.25 -5.96
CA ALA A 221 -20.56 3.26 -5.10
C ALA A 221 -22.06 3.14 -5.43
N ASP A 222 -22.42 2.63 -6.60
CA ASP A 222 -23.82 2.38 -6.96
C ASP A 222 -24.20 0.93 -6.66
N ALA A 223 -25.50 0.63 -6.61
CA ALA A 223 -25.96 -0.76 -6.68
C ALA A 223 -25.52 -1.36 -8.05
N PRO A 224 -25.05 -2.62 -8.11
CA PRO A 224 -24.76 -3.25 -9.38
C PRO A 224 -26.02 -3.26 -10.24
N GLN A 225 -25.98 -2.65 -11.43
CA GLN A 225 -26.98 -2.92 -12.44
C GLN A 225 -26.75 -4.36 -12.90
N ILE A 226 -27.52 -5.29 -12.35
CA ILE A 226 -27.59 -6.65 -12.88
C ILE A 226 -28.22 -6.52 -14.28
N PRO A 227 -27.56 -7.03 -15.34
CA PRO A 227 -28.12 -7.00 -16.69
C PRO A 227 -29.43 -7.78 -16.81
#